data_AF-A0A7S2IUY7-F1
#
_entry.id   AF-A0A7S2IUY7-F1
#
_cell.length_a   1.000
_cell.length_b   1.000
_cell.length_c   1.000
_cell.angle_alpha   90.00
_cell.angle_beta   90.00
_cell.angle_gamma   90.00
#
_symmetry.space_group_name_H-M   'P 1'
#
loop_
_entity.id
_entity.type
_entity.pdbx_description
1 polymer ?
#
loop_
_entity_poly.entity_id
_entity_poly.type
_entity_poly.pdbx_seq_one_letter_code
_entity_poly.pdbx_strand_id
1 'polypeptide(L)'
;DGQLAGGARNLAACAELDYEEKIRRHQASLTLAQRLGLVAEPAKPLNAAQWEAVKKASDARQDSGVPCSICLDDFRERPQVILSCSHVFHAECMRSFERFAGERRCPLCRRSPAKR
;
A
#
# COMPACT_ATOMS: atom_id res chain seq x y z
N ASP A 1 -25.68 -35.01 -21.67
CA ASP A 1 -25.84 -33.57 -21.42
C ASP A 1 -25.28 -33.21 -20.05
N GLY A 2 -24.40 -32.21 -19.97
CA GLY A 2 -23.87 -31.75 -18.68
C GLY A 2 -22.53 -31.04 -18.74
N GLN A 3 -22.41 -30.04 -19.63
CA GLN A 3 -21.32 -29.07 -19.62
C GLN A 3 -21.37 -28.24 -18.32
N LEU A 4 -20.28 -28.14 -17.57
CA LEU A 4 -20.05 -27.02 -16.65
C LEU A 4 -18.77 -26.30 -17.03
N ALA A 5 -18.98 -25.13 -17.63
CA ALA A 5 -18.01 -24.11 -17.94
C ALA A 5 -17.63 -23.33 -16.66
N GLY A 6 -16.43 -22.73 -16.66
CA GLY A 6 -16.05 -21.75 -15.64
C GLY A 6 -14.58 -21.42 -15.67
N GLY A 7 -14.15 -20.69 -16.70
CA GLY A 7 -12.75 -20.38 -16.95
C GLY A 7 -12.03 -19.73 -15.77
N ALA A 8 -10.82 -20.23 -15.50
CA ALA A 8 -9.79 -19.52 -14.77
C ALA A 8 -9.41 -18.26 -15.57
N ARG A 9 -10.22 -17.21 -15.46
CA ARG A 9 -9.85 -15.87 -15.93
C ARG A 9 -8.58 -15.51 -15.17
N ASN A 10 -7.54 -15.25 -15.95
CA ASN A 10 -6.18 -15.05 -15.49
C ASN A 10 -6.15 -13.96 -14.39
N LEU A 11 -5.96 -14.34 -13.12
CA LEU A 11 -5.95 -13.42 -11.96
C LEU A 11 -4.96 -12.27 -12.18
N ALA A 12 -3.86 -12.52 -12.90
CA ALA A 12 -2.90 -11.51 -13.29
C ALA A 12 -3.50 -10.45 -14.23
N ALA A 13 -4.32 -10.84 -15.22
CA ALA A 13 -4.98 -9.89 -16.10
C ALA A 13 -5.98 -8.99 -15.35
N CYS A 14 -6.69 -9.53 -14.35
CA CYS A 14 -7.54 -8.73 -13.47
C CYS A 14 -6.74 -7.75 -12.59
N ALA A 15 -5.57 -8.15 -12.09
CA ALA A 15 -4.68 -7.29 -11.31
C ALA A 15 -4.03 -6.17 -12.14
N GLU A 16 -3.66 -6.47 -13.39
CA GLU A 16 -3.14 -5.46 -14.32
C GLU A 16 -4.22 -4.42 -14.68
N LEU A 17 -5.46 -4.84 -14.95
CA LEU A 17 -6.59 -3.93 -15.19
C LEU A 17 -6.93 -3.06 -13.96
N ASP A 18 -6.80 -3.59 -12.73
CA ASP A 18 -6.92 -2.79 -11.49
C ASP A 18 -5.83 -1.71 -11.40
N TYR A 19 -4.59 -2.06 -11.76
CA TYR A 19 -3.48 -1.13 -11.74
C TYR A 19 -3.59 -0.02 -12.79
N GLU A 20 -3.99 -0.34 -14.02
CA GLU A 20 -4.22 0.66 -15.08
C GLU A 20 -5.27 1.71 -14.66
N GLU A 21 -6.36 1.28 -14.04
CA GLU A 21 -7.39 2.19 -13.53
C GLU A 21 -6.85 3.06 -12.38
N LYS A 22 -6.05 2.50 -11.45
CA LYS A 22 -5.37 3.29 -10.41
C LYS A 22 -4.45 4.35 -11.01
N ILE A 23 -3.73 4.01 -12.07
CA ILE A 23 -2.85 4.95 -12.78
C ILE A 23 -3.66 6.05 -13.48
N ARG A 24 -4.77 5.70 -14.13
CA ARG A 24 -5.68 6.67 -14.74
C ARG A 24 -6.22 7.67 -13.71
N ARG A 25 -6.67 7.19 -12.55
CA ARG A 25 -7.13 8.04 -11.43
C ARG A 25 -6.02 8.92 -10.89
N HIS A 26 -4.81 8.37 -10.73
CA HIS A 26 -3.64 9.12 -10.31
C HIS A 26 -3.36 10.28 -11.28
N GLN A 27 -3.30 10.00 -12.59
CA GLN A 27 -3.11 11.03 -13.61
C GLN A 27 -4.22 12.08 -13.57
N ALA A 28 -5.49 11.67 -13.47
CA ALA A 28 -6.62 12.60 -13.37
C ALA A 28 -6.56 13.50 -12.12
N SER A 29 -5.94 13.03 -11.03
CA SER A 29 -5.78 13.80 -9.78
C SER A 29 -4.60 14.78 -9.78
N LEU A 30 -3.74 14.78 -10.81
CA LEU A 30 -2.61 15.69 -10.89
C LEU A 30 -3.09 17.12 -11.16
N THR A 31 -2.60 18.06 -10.35
CA THR A 31 -2.77 19.49 -10.58
C THR A 31 -2.01 19.96 -11.82
N LEU A 32 -2.38 21.11 -12.37
CA LEU A 32 -1.67 21.72 -13.50
C LEU A 32 -0.18 21.95 -13.17
N ALA A 33 0.10 22.47 -11.97
CA ALA A 33 1.47 22.73 -11.52
C ALA A 33 2.34 21.45 -11.47
N GLN A 34 1.75 20.31 -11.06
CA GLN A 34 2.43 19.02 -11.06
C GLN A 34 2.72 18.53 -12.48
N ARG A 35 1.75 18.62 -13.40
CA ARG A 35 1.91 18.23 -14.81
C ARG A 35 2.96 19.06 -15.55
N LEU A 36 3.12 20.32 -15.16
CA LEU A 36 4.12 21.24 -15.70
C LEU A 36 5.49 21.10 -15.01
N GLY A 37 5.65 20.20 -14.03
CA GLY A 37 6.90 19.98 -13.31
C GLY A 37 7.31 21.13 -12.37
N LEU A 38 6.40 22.07 -12.08
CA LEU A 38 6.64 23.18 -11.14
C LEU A 38 6.62 22.72 -9.68
N VAL A 39 5.92 21.61 -9.40
CA VAL A 39 5.82 20.98 -8.09
C VAL A 39 6.02 19.48 -8.26
N ALA A 40 6.67 18.83 -7.29
CA ALA A 40 6.86 17.37 -7.30
C ALA A 40 5.53 16.63 -7.43
N GLU A 41 5.48 15.67 -8.36
CA GLU A 41 4.35 14.77 -8.50
C GLU A 41 4.21 13.89 -7.25
N PRO A 42 2.98 13.62 -6.80
CA PRO A 42 2.76 12.63 -5.76
C PRO A 42 3.23 11.25 -6.25
N ALA A 43 3.64 10.37 -5.33
CA ALA A 43 4.02 9.02 -5.69
C ALA A 43 2.88 8.29 -6.41
N LYS A 44 3.21 7.62 -7.52
CA LYS A 44 2.31 6.73 -8.25
C LYS A 44 1.88 5.58 -7.34
N PRO A 45 0.66 5.03 -7.53
CA PRO A 45 0.26 3.80 -6.86
C PRO A 45 1.22 2.67 -7.22
N LEU A 46 1.37 1.71 -6.32
CA LEU A 46 2.19 0.51 -6.57
C LEU A 46 1.33 -0.57 -7.24
N ASN A 47 1.92 -1.32 -8.18
CA ASN A 47 1.29 -2.51 -8.76
C ASN A 47 1.43 -3.73 -7.83
N ALA A 48 0.81 -4.86 -8.22
CA ALA A 48 0.82 -6.08 -7.43
C ALA A 48 2.24 -6.63 -7.18
N ALA A 49 3.10 -6.65 -8.22
CA ALA A 49 4.47 -7.14 -8.10
C ALA A 49 5.33 -6.27 -7.16
N GLN A 50 5.13 -4.96 -7.19
CA GLN A 50 5.78 -4.02 -6.29
C GLN A 50 5.31 -4.20 -4.85
N TRP A 51 4.00 -4.42 -4.62
CA TRP A 51 3.49 -4.75 -3.29
C TRP A 51 4.03 -6.08 -2.77
N GLU A 52 4.22 -7.07 -3.64
CA GLU A 52 4.87 -8.33 -3.26
C GLU A 52 6.34 -8.12 -2.84
N ALA A 53 7.08 -7.27 -3.57
CA ALA A 53 8.44 -6.90 -3.18
C ALA A 53 8.48 -6.17 -1.83
N VAL A 54 7.52 -5.28 -1.57
CA VAL A 54 7.37 -4.59 -0.27
C VAL A 54 7.09 -5.58 0.85
N LYS A 55 6.22 -6.56 0.62
CA LYS A 55 5.93 -7.64 1.57
C LYS A 55 7.17 -8.51 1.83
N LYS A 56 7.86 -8.94 0.77
CA LYS A 56 9.11 -9.70 0.89
C LYS A 56 10.18 -8.96 1.70
N ALA A 57 10.31 -7.65 1.52
CA ALA A 57 11.25 -6.83 2.28
C ALA A 57 10.90 -6.74 3.78
N SER A 58 9.60 -6.68 4.10
CA SER A 58 9.10 -6.76 5.49
C SER A 58 9.36 -8.14 6.10
N ASP A 59 9.04 -9.20 5.36
CA ASP A 59 9.20 -10.58 5.80
C ASP A 59 10.68 -10.92 6.05
N ALA A 60 11.59 -10.42 5.18
CA ALA A 60 13.04 -10.60 5.35
C ALA A 60 13.61 -9.93 6.60
N ARG A 61 13.00 -8.85 7.09
CA ARG A 61 13.37 -8.20 8.36
C ARG A 61 12.65 -8.78 9.57
N GLN A 62 11.69 -9.67 9.35
CA GLN A 62 10.80 -10.21 10.37
C GLN A 62 10.06 -9.10 11.13
N ASP A 63 9.63 -8.03 10.43
CA ASP A 63 8.96 -6.87 11.04
C ASP A 63 7.65 -7.27 11.77
N SER A 64 6.98 -8.35 11.36
CA SER A 64 5.80 -8.89 12.07
C SER A 64 6.14 -9.70 13.32
N GLY A 65 7.42 -10.03 13.55
CA GLY A 65 7.92 -10.72 14.74
C GLY A 65 8.32 -9.77 15.87
N VAL A 66 8.39 -8.47 15.60
CA VAL A 66 8.54 -7.42 16.62
C VAL A 66 7.16 -6.81 16.94
N PRO A 67 6.92 -6.31 18.16
CA PRO A 67 5.66 -5.68 18.50
C PRO A 67 5.44 -4.40 17.69
N CYS A 68 4.18 -4.03 17.49
CA CYS A 68 3.80 -2.80 16.81
C CYS A 68 4.42 -1.58 17.50
N SER A 69 5.24 -0.81 16.79
CA SER A 69 5.99 0.32 17.39
C SER A 69 5.13 1.51 17.85
N ILE A 70 3.82 1.48 17.62
CA ILE A 70 2.88 2.52 18.10
C ILE A 70 2.29 2.13 19.47
N CYS A 71 1.77 0.92 19.62
CA CYS A 71 1.08 0.47 20.84
C CYS A 71 1.91 -0.50 21.70
N LEU A 72 3.06 -0.95 21.18
CA LEU A 72 3.98 -1.91 21.80
C LEU A 72 3.37 -3.29 22.09
N ASP A 73 2.30 -3.64 21.37
CA ASP A 73 1.63 -4.94 21.46
C ASP A 73 1.89 -5.77 20.19
N ASP A 74 1.82 -7.10 20.33
CA ASP A 74 2.08 -8.04 19.26
C ASP A 74 1.05 -7.90 18.13
N PHE A 75 1.46 -8.30 16.92
CA PHE A 75 0.60 -8.16 15.75
C PHE A 75 -0.66 -9.06 15.79
N ARG A 76 -0.63 -10.18 16.53
CA ARG A 76 -1.75 -11.15 16.77
C ARG A 76 -2.66 -11.31 15.54
N GLU A 77 -3.94 -11.61 15.75
CA GLU A 77 -4.96 -11.65 14.70
C GLU A 77 -5.54 -10.27 14.35
N ARG A 78 -4.91 -9.19 14.82
CA ARG A 78 -5.39 -7.83 14.54
C ARG A 78 -5.05 -7.46 13.09
N PRO A 79 -5.93 -6.70 12.40
CA PRO A 79 -5.64 -6.24 11.05
C PRO A 79 -4.33 -5.43 10.99
N GLN A 80 -3.44 -5.82 10.07
CA GLN A 80 -2.14 -5.20 9.88
C GLN A 80 -2.14 -4.36 8.60
N VAL A 81 -1.35 -3.29 8.59
CA VAL A 81 -1.08 -2.49 7.41
C VAL A 81 0.42 -2.43 7.18
N ILE A 82 0.83 -2.73 5.95
CA ILE A 82 2.19 -2.52 5.46
C ILE A 82 2.22 -1.27 4.60
N LEU A 83 3.13 -0.35 4.92
CA LEU A 83 3.36 0.86 4.14
C LEU A 83 4.29 0.57 2.95
N SER A 84 4.31 1.44 1.94
CA SER A 84 5.23 1.30 0.79
C SER A 84 6.71 1.31 1.17
N CYS A 85 7.06 1.81 2.36
CA CYS A 85 8.39 1.73 2.93
C CYS A 85 8.70 0.38 3.60
N SER A 86 7.81 -0.60 3.47
CA SER A 86 7.86 -1.96 4.04
C SER A 86 7.72 -2.09 5.56
N HIS A 87 7.40 -1.02 6.30
CA HIS A 87 7.13 -1.12 7.74
C HIS A 87 5.67 -1.50 8.01
N VAL A 88 5.46 -2.28 9.06
CA VAL A 88 4.16 -2.84 9.45
C VAL A 88 3.65 -2.23 10.76
N PHE A 89 2.35 -1.96 10.83
CA PHE A 89 1.64 -1.44 12.00
C PHE A 89 0.24 -2.07 12.09
N HIS A 90 -0.42 -2.04 13.25
CA HIS A 90 -1.85 -2.34 13.28
C HIS A 90 -2.59 -1.28 12.48
N ALA A 91 -3.61 -1.68 11.71
CA ALA A 91 -4.39 -0.76 10.89
C ALA A 91 -5.03 0.37 11.72
N GLU A 92 -5.49 0.04 12.93
CA GLU A 92 -6.05 1.00 13.87
C GLU A 92 -5.00 1.95 14.45
N CYS A 93 -3.80 1.44 14.78
CA CYS A 93 -2.70 2.26 15.30
C CYS A 93 -2.24 3.26 14.24
N MET A 94 -2.07 2.81 12.99
CA MET A 94 -1.68 3.69 11.90
C MET A 94 -2.75 4.75 11.62
N ARG A 95 -4.04 4.38 11.58
CA ARG A 95 -5.15 5.34 11.43
C ARG A 95 -5.15 6.40 12.53
N SER A 96 -4.92 5.99 13.78
CA SER A 96 -4.88 6.90 14.93
C SER A 96 -3.69 7.85 14.84
N PHE A 97 -2.53 7.34 14.41
CA PHE A 97 -1.34 8.14 14.16
C PHE A 97 -1.56 9.18 13.05
N GLU A 98 -2.12 8.79 11.90
CA GLU A 98 -2.42 9.72 10.79
C GLU A 98 -3.36 10.85 11.23
N ARG A 99 -4.38 10.52 12.05
CA ARG A 99 -5.32 11.51 12.60
C ARG A 99 -4.65 12.50 13.55
N PHE A 100 -3.73 12.02 14.38
CA PHE A 100 -3.03 12.85 15.35
C PHE A 100 -1.95 13.72 14.70
N ALA A 101 -1.15 13.14 13.80
CA ALA A 101 -0.05 13.84 13.12
C ALA A 101 -0.55 14.83 12.05
N GLY A 102 -1.79 14.69 11.57
CA GLY A 102 -2.36 15.53 10.51
C GLY A 102 -1.81 15.19 9.12
N GLU A 103 -1.05 14.11 8.99
CA GLU A 103 -0.35 13.74 7.77
C GLU A 103 -0.05 12.25 7.71
N ARG A 104 0.11 11.75 6.48
CA ARG A 104 0.39 10.34 6.22
C ARG A 104 1.90 10.14 6.08
N ARG A 105 2.57 9.73 7.16
CA ARG A 105 3.99 9.39 7.16
C ARG A 105 4.25 8.16 8.02
N CYS A 106 5.27 7.39 7.64
CA CYS A 106 5.70 6.25 8.45
C CYS A 106 6.29 6.72 9.80
N PRO A 107 5.80 6.21 10.95
CA PRO A 107 6.37 6.52 12.27
C PRO A 107 7.87 6.20 12.40
N LEU A 108 8.36 5.17 11.69
CA LEU A 108 9.74 4.69 11.81
C LEU A 108 10.73 5.43 10.90
N CYS A 109 10.36 5.73 9.66
CA CYS A 109 11.29 6.32 8.68
C CYS A 109 10.83 7.62 8.04
N ARG A 110 9.67 8.17 8.47
CA ARG A 110 9.10 9.45 8.02
C ARG A 110 8.79 9.55 6.52
N ARG A 111 9.00 8.48 5.74
CA ARG A 111 8.60 8.41 4.34
C ARG A 111 7.09 8.42 4.22
N SER A 112 6.58 9.21 3.28
CA SER A 112 5.16 9.22 2.92
C SER A 112 4.79 7.89 2.24
N PRO A 113 3.73 7.20 2.68
CA PRO A 113 3.31 5.97 2.04
C PRO A 113 2.72 6.27 0.66
N ALA A 114 3.07 5.44 -0.33
CA ALA A 114 2.38 5.42 -1.60
C ALA A 114 0.91 5.07 -1.38
N LYS A 115 0.04 5.61 -2.24
CA LYS A 115 -1.39 5.31 -2.22
C LYS A 115 -1.56 3.84 -2.67
N ARG A 116 -2.38 3.06 -1.95
CA ARG A 116 -2.68 1.65 -2.28
C ARG A 116 -3.78 1.56 -3.33
#